data_AF-A0A969DS44-F1
#
_entry.id   AF-A0A969DS44-F1
#
_cell.length_a   1.000
_cell.length_b   1.000
_cell.length_c   1.000
_cell.angle_alpha   90.00
_cell.angle_beta   90.00
_cell.angle_gamma   90.00
#
_symmetry.space_group_name_H-M   'P 1'
#
loop_
_entity.id
_entity.type
_entity.pdbx_description
1 polymer ?
#
loop_
_entity_poly.entity_id
_entity_poly.type
_entity_poly.pdbx_seq_one_letter_code
_entity_poly.pdbx_strand_id
1 'polypeptide(L)'
;MKKAPFYIILVTILAFSCNSKPTDKQGNSDETTQPDSTALVEKALIEEKDQILHKYYELKDALVASDLKLAQGKAEELSTALKEHGNSGEVLLMSQAIAGAQELKDQRVAFEKLSREIYAMAKNQYSAIR
;
A
#
# COMPACT_ATOMS: atom_id res chain seq x y z
N MET A 1 -38.60 -24.79 9.01
CA MET A 1 -37.31 -24.65 8.32
C MET A 1 -37.58 -24.39 6.85
N LYS A 2 -37.43 -23.15 6.36
CA LYS A 2 -37.65 -22.79 4.95
C LYS A 2 -36.35 -22.17 4.41
N LYS A 3 -35.82 -22.78 3.36
CA LYS A 3 -34.51 -22.56 2.76
C LYS A 3 -34.51 -21.25 1.96
N ALA A 4 -33.42 -20.49 2.05
CA ALA A 4 -33.16 -19.32 1.22
C ALA A 4 -32.76 -19.74 -0.21
N PRO A 5 -33.13 -18.98 -1.25
CA PRO A 5 -32.51 -19.10 -2.56
C PRO A 5 -31.35 -18.11 -2.71
N PHE A 6 -30.18 -18.71 -2.91
CA PHE A 6 -28.94 -18.15 -3.42
C PHE A 6 -29.17 -17.63 -4.85
N TYR A 7 -28.84 -16.36 -5.13
CA TYR A 7 -28.91 -15.77 -6.46
C TYR A 7 -27.49 -15.55 -6.99
N ILE A 8 -27.05 -16.44 -7.88
CA ILE A 8 -25.88 -16.26 -8.74
C ILE A 8 -26.32 -15.42 -9.93
N ILE A 9 -25.69 -14.26 -10.16
CA ILE A 9 -25.72 -13.61 -11.48
C ILE A 9 -24.28 -13.40 -11.94
N LEU A 10 -23.95 -14.18 -12.96
CA LEU A 10 -22.82 -14.10 -13.86
C LEU A 10 -23.05 -12.95 -14.87
N VAL A 11 -22.12 -11.99 -14.95
CA VAL A 11 -21.98 -11.14 -16.15
C VAL A 11 -20.50 -10.96 -16.47
N THR A 12 -20.04 -11.68 -17.49
CA THR A 12 -18.81 -11.47 -18.24
C THR A 12 -19.07 -10.49 -19.38
N ILE A 13 -18.22 -9.45 -19.54
CA ILE A 13 -18.08 -8.72 -20.81
C ILE A 13 -16.60 -8.50 -21.14
N LEU A 14 -16.32 -8.70 -22.42
CA LEU A 14 -15.04 -8.84 -23.12
C LEU A 14 -14.31 -7.51 -23.44
N ALA A 15 -12.98 -7.60 -23.40
CA ALA A 15 -11.94 -7.14 -24.33
C ALA A 15 -11.98 -5.73 -24.99
N PHE A 16 -10.89 -4.97 -24.80
CA PHE A 16 -10.19 -4.07 -25.75
C PHE A 16 -8.75 -3.89 -25.18
N SER A 17 -7.62 -3.80 -25.90
CA SER A 17 -7.30 -3.62 -27.31
C SER A 17 -5.84 -4.07 -27.56
N CYS A 18 -5.54 -4.38 -28.82
CA CYS A 18 -4.26 -4.84 -29.34
C CYS A 18 -3.44 -3.66 -29.90
N ASN A 19 -2.15 -3.62 -29.53
CA ASN A 19 -1.00 -3.28 -30.38
C ASN A 19 -0.83 -1.86 -30.99
N SER A 20 0.31 -1.25 -30.67
CA SER A 20 1.08 -0.40 -31.59
C SER A 20 2.55 -0.43 -31.19
N LYS A 21 3.37 -1.20 -31.92
CA LYS A 21 4.80 -0.91 -32.07
C LYS A 21 4.99 -0.04 -33.31
N PRO A 22 5.79 1.02 -33.21
CA PRO A 22 6.74 1.33 -34.27
C PRO A 22 8.17 1.39 -33.70
N THR A 23 9.06 0.68 -34.39
CA THR A 23 10.51 0.88 -34.37
C THR A 23 10.83 2.15 -35.16
N ASP A 24 11.65 3.05 -34.61
CA ASP A 24 12.62 3.81 -35.43
C ASP A 24 13.85 4.26 -34.61
N LYS A 25 15.00 3.75 -35.06
CA LYS A 25 16.32 4.38 -35.24
C LYS A 25 16.97 5.24 -34.13
N GLN A 26 17.98 4.62 -33.53
CA GLN A 26 19.35 5.10 -33.30
C GLN A 26 19.67 6.56 -33.70
N GLY A 27 19.94 7.38 -32.68
CA GLY A 27 20.64 8.66 -32.76
C GLY A 27 21.57 8.79 -31.56
N ASN A 28 22.87 8.63 -31.81
CA ASN A 28 23.95 8.84 -30.85
C ASN A 28 24.07 10.35 -30.55
N SER A 29 23.96 10.74 -29.28
CA SER A 29 24.67 11.91 -28.75
C SER A 29 24.87 11.69 -27.27
N ASP A 30 26.10 11.28 -26.99
CA ASP A 30 26.86 11.46 -25.77
C ASP A 30 26.44 12.72 -25.00
N GLU A 31 25.67 12.53 -23.93
CA GLU A 31 25.70 13.42 -22.79
C GLU A 31 25.64 12.51 -21.56
N THR A 32 26.83 12.16 -21.06
CA THR A 32 27.03 11.58 -19.74
C THR A 32 26.55 12.59 -18.70
N THR A 33 25.24 12.70 -18.53
CA THR A 33 24.65 13.23 -17.31
C THR A 33 24.70 12.08 -16.32
N GLN A 34 25.76 12.07 -15.51
CA GLN A 34 25.77 11.33 -14.25
C GLN A 34 24.42 11.62 -13.58
N PRO A 35 23.53 10.62 -13.39
CA PRO A 35 22.31 10.88 -12.67
C PRO A 35 22.73 11.33 -11.28
N ASP A 36 22.36 12.56 -10.96
CA ASP A 36 22.57 13.17 -9.66
C ASP A 36 22.13 12.14 -8.61
N SER A 37 23.11 11.56 -7.91
CA SER A 37 22.88 10.43 -7.02
C SER A 37 21.89 10.81 -5.92
N THR A 38 21.76 12.11 -5.64
CA THR A 38 20.77 12.71 -4.76
C THR A 38 19.35 12.58 -5.29
N ALA A 39 19.12 12.83 -6.59
CA ALA A 39 17.80 12.72 -7.21
C ALA A 39 17.33 11.26 -7.34
N LEU A 40 18.25 10.31 -7.55
CA LEU A 40 17.93 8.88 -7.54
C LEU A 40 17.56 8.38 -6.15
N VAL A 41 18.28 8.83 -5.12
CA VAL A 41 17.98 8.49 -3.72
C VAL A 41 16.64 9.08 -3.29
N GLU A 42 16.34 10.33 -3.68
CA GLU A 42 15.06 10.96 -3.39
C GLU A 42 13.89 10.26 -4.08
N LYS A 43 14.03 9.87 -5.35
CA LYS A 43 13.02 9.10 -6.09
C LYS A 43 12.75 7.73 -5.44
N ALA A 44 13.79 7.02 -5.03
CA ALA A 44 13.66 5.73 -4.35
C ALA A 44 12.94 5.87 -3.00
N LEU A 45 13.25 6.93 -2.24
CA LEU A 45 12.57 7.24 -0.98
C LEU A 45 11.09 7.61 -1.17
N ILE A 46 10.72 8.25 -2.27
CA ILE A 46 9.32 8.55 -2.60
C ILE A 46 8.56 7.27 -2.95
N GLU A 47 9.14 6.41 -3.81
CA GLU A 47 8.52 5.14 -4.22
C GLU A 47 8.28 4.20 -3.03
N GLU A 48 9.24 4.13 -2.10
CA GLU A 48 9.11 3.38 -0.84
C GLU A 48 7.92 3.86 0.01
N LYS A 49 7.76 5.19 0.15
CA LYS A 49 6.67 5.78 0.93
C LYS A 49 5.31 5.53 0.29
N ASP A 50 5.25 5.61 -1.04
CA ASP A 50 4.03 5.31 -1.79
C ASP A 50 3.60 3.85 -1.60
N GLN A 51 4.55 2.91 -1.52
CA GLN A 51 4.23 1.52 -1.21
C GLN A 51 3.65 1.36 0.20
N ILE A 52 4.25 1.98 1.22
CA ILE A 52 3.74 1.92 2.60
C ILE A 52 2.31 2.51 2.67
N LEU A 53 2.08 3.67 2.04
CA LEU A 53 0.76 4.30 2.01
C LEU A 53 -0.27 3.46 1.25
N HIS A 54 0.12 2.85 0.14
CA HIS A 54 -0.75 1.94 -0.60
C HIS A 54 -1.20 0.77 0.29
N LYS A 55 -0.27 0.11 0.98
CA LYS A 55 -0.58 -0.98 1.92
C LYS A 55 -1.45 -0.54 3.08
N TYR A 56 -1.23 0.67 3.60
CA TYR A 56 -2.11 1.27 4.60
C TYR A 56 -3.55 1.45 4.10
N TYR A 57 -3.74 1.89 2.86
CA TYR A 57 -5.09 2.04 2.28
C TYR A 57 -5.75 0.69 2.00
N GLU A 58 -5.02 -0.31 1.52
CA GLU A 58 -5.56 -1.67 1.37
C GLU A 58 -6.07 -2.23 2.72
N LEU A 59 -5.32 -1.99 3.80
CA LEU A 59 -5.73 -2.35 5.15
C LEU A 59 -7.00 -1.59 5.58
N LYS A 60 -7.05 -0.26 5.35
CA LYS A 60 -8.23 0.56 5.64
C LYS A 60 -9.46 0.00 4.94
N ASP A 61 -9.35 -0.31 3.66
CA ASP A 61 -10.46 -0.77 2.85
C ASP A 61 -10.96 -2.14 3.31
N ALA A 62 -10.06 -3.05 3.71
CA ALA A 62 -10.42 -4.32 4.33
C ALA A 62 -11.20 -4.13 5.64
N LEU A 63 -10.81 -3.17 6.49
CA LEU A 63 -11.50 -2.85 7.74
C LEU A 63 -12.88 -2.21 7.53
N VAL A 64 -13.02 -1.39 6.47
CA VAL A 64 -14.31 -0.83 6.03
C VAL A 64 -15.23 -1.93 5.51
N ALA A 65 -14.68 -2.89 4.75
CA ALA A 65 -15.41 -4.08 4.30
C ALA A 65 -15.84 -5.00 5.47
N SER A 66 -15.36 -4.75 6.69
CA SER A 66 -15.65 -5.56 7.88
C SER A 66 -15.23 -7.03 7.70
N ASP A 67 -14.15 -7.27 6.96
CA ASP A 67 -13.59 -8.62 6.79
C ASP A 67 -12.36 -8.78 7.70
N LEU A 68 -12.54 -9.53 8.80
CA LEU A 68 -11.51 -9.76 9.80
C LEU A 68 -10.25 -10.36 9.17
N LYS A 69 -10.41 -11.41 8.35
CA LYS A 69 -9.29 -12.20 7.83
C LYS A 69 -8.55 -11.45 6.74
N LEU A 70 -9.28 -10.75 5.88
CA LEU A 70 -8.68 -9.88 4.89
C LEU A 70 -7.86 -8.76 5.57
N ALA A 71 -8.42 -8.13 6.62
CA ALA A 71 -7.71 -7.11 7.36
C ALA A 71 -6.46 -7.65 8.08
N GLN A 72 -6.49 -8.88 8.61
CA GLN A 72 -5.29 -9.53 9.15
C GLN A 72 -4.20 -9.67 8.09
N GLY A 73 -4.55 -10.22 6.91
CA GLY A 73 -3.59 -10.40 5.81
C GLY A 73 -3.02 -9.08 5.31
N LYS A 74 -3.86 -8.05 5.15
CA LYS A 74 -3.39 -6.71 4.74
C LYS A 74 -2.51 -6.04 5.80
N ALA A 75 -2.75 -6.31 7.07
CA ALA A 75 -1.89 -5.84 8.15
C ALA A 75 -0.53 -6.55 8.15
N GLU A 76 -0.47 -7.84 7.82
CA GLU A 76 0.79 -8.59 7.65
C GLU A 76 1.60 -8.07 6.45
N GLU A 77 0.94 -7.79 5.32
CA GLU A 77 1.57 -7.17 4.16
C GLU A 77 2.18 -5.81 4.52
N LEU A 78 1.42 -4.96 5.22
CA LEU A 78 1.91 -3.66 5.71
C LEU A 78 3.09 -3.83 6.69
N SER A 79 3.01 -4.78 7.62
CA SER A 79 4.11 -5.10 8.55
C SER A 79 5.39 -5.48 7.81
N THR A 80 5.25 -6.22 6.71
CA THR A 80 6.37 -6.67 5.89
C THR A 80 7.02 -5.49 5.19
N ALA A 81 6.24 -4.66 4.50
CA ALA A 81 6.74 -3.44 3.86
C ALA A 81 7.44 -2.52 4.87
N LEU A 82 6.85 -2.30 6.06
CA LEU A 82 7.46 -1.48 7.11
C LEU A 82 8.84 -2.01 7.54
N LYS A 83 8.99 -3.34 7.69
CA LYS A 83 10.28 -3.96 8.05
C LYS A 83 11.32 -3.82 6.94
N GLU A 84 10.92 -4.06 5.70
CA GLU A 84 11.80 -3.94 4.51
C GLU A 84 12.37 -2.53 4.38
N HIS A 85 11.57 -1.54 4.78
CA HIS A 85 11.91 -0.12 4.78
C HIS A 85 12.49 0.38 6.12
N GLY A 86 12.97 -0.53 6.97
CA GLY A 86 13.69 -0.20 8.21
C GLY A 86 12.85 0.39 9.34
N ASN A 87 11.53 0.41 9.21
CA ASN A 87 10.64 0.88 10.26
C ASN A 87 10.38 -0.23 11.29
N SER A 88 10.91 -0.04 12.49
CA SER A 88 10.75 -0.94 13.65
C SER A 88 9.94 -0.34 14.80
N GLY A 89 9.33 0.84 14.58
CA GLY A 89 8.67 1.62 15.62
C GLY A 89 7.20 1.27 15.85
N GLU A 90 6.48 2.21 16.46
CA GLU A 90 5.05 2.09 16.82
C GLU A 90 4.16 1.70 15.63
N VAL A 91 4.46 2.19 14.42
CA VAL A 91 3.68 1.87 13.20
C VAL A 91 3.74 0.37 12.89
N LEU A 92 4.92 -0.24 13.02
CA LEU A 92 5.07 -1.69 12.84
C LEU A 92 4.32 -2.45 13.93
N LEU A 93 4.43 -2.02 15.19
CA LEU A 93 3.78 -2.68 16.32
C LEU A 93 2.24 -2.64 16.20
N MET A 94 1.67 -1.51 15.78
CA MET A 94 0.22 -1.40 15.57
C MET A 94 -0.24 -2.24 14.38
N SER A 95 0.54 -2.29 13.30
CA SER A 95 0.28 -3.18 12.16
C SER A 95 0.26 -4.66 12.60
N GLN A 96 1.22 -5.10 13.41
CA GLN A 96 1.24 -6.47 13.96
C GLN A 96 0.07 -6.74 14.91
N ALA A 97 -0.33 -5.74 15.71
CA ALA A 97 -1.49 -5.86 16.58
C ALA A 97 -2.79 -6.09 15.78
N ILE A 98 -2.96 -5.46 14.62
CA ILE A 98 -4.11 -5.68 13.74
C ILE A 98 -4.09 -7.08 13.12
N ALA A 99 -2.91 -7.55 12.70
CA ALA A 99 -2.71 -8.91 12.19
C ALA A 99 -3.07 -9.99 13.24
N GLY A 100 -2.69 -9.76 14.50
CA GLY A 100 -2.96 -10.70 15.60
C GLY A 100 -4.33 -10.59 16.27
N ALA A 101 -5.12 -9.56 15.97
CA ALA A 101 -6.40 -9.30 16.63
C ALA A 101 -7.45 -10.34 16.26
N GLN A 102 -8.19 -10.86 17.24
CA GLN A 102 -9.21 -11.90 17.03
C GLN A 102 -10.58 -11.32 16.65
N GLU A 103 -10.80 -10.02 16.90
CA GLU A 103 -12.08 -9.35 16.71
C GLU A 103 -11.91 -8.07 15.87
N LEU A 104 -12.91 -7.78 15.02
CA LEU A 104 -12.92 -6.56 14.18
C LEU A 104 -12.85 -5.28 15.01
N LYS A 105 -13.43 -5.31 16.21
CA LYS A 105 -13.38 -4.18 17.14
C LYS A 105 -11.95 -3.85 17.52
N ASP A 106 -11.16 -4.87 17.85
CA ASP A 106 -9.77 -4.70 18.27
C ASP A 106 -8.89 -4.25 17.10
N GLN A 107 -9.13 -4.78 15.91
CA GLN A 107 -8.49 -4.29 14.68
C GLN A 107 -8.74 -2.81 14.44
N ARG A 108 -9.99 -2.34 14.60
CA ARG A 108 -10.34 -0.92 14.41
C ARG A 108 -9.69 -0.02 15.45
N VAL A 109 -9.65 -0.43 16.71
CA VAL A 109 -8.97 0.32 17.78
C VAL A 109 -7.46 0.44 17.50
N ALA A 110 -6.82 -0.66 17.06
CA ALA A 110 -5.42 -0.62 16.68
C ALA A 110 -5.19 0.20 15.40
N PHE A 111 -6.10 0.13 14.43
CA PHE A 111 -6.03 0.93 13.21
C PHE A 111 -6.15 2.43 13.47
N GLU A 112 -6.99 2.88 14.40
CA GLU A 112 -7.05 4.29 14.78
C GLU A 112 -5.71 4.80 15.33
N LYS A 113 -5.00 3.98 16.11
CA LYS A 113 -3.64 4.29 16.59
C LYS A 113 -2.67 4.35 15.42
N LEU A 114 -2.67 3.33 14.56
CA LEU A 114 -1.85 3.26 13.35
C LEU A 114 -2.05 4.50 12.45
N SER A 115 -3.29 4.92 12.20
CA SER A 115 -3.62 6.08 11.37
C SER A 115 -3.04 7.38 11.93
N ARG A 116 -3.03 7.56 13.26
CA ARG A 116 -2.42 8.74 13.90
C ARG A 116 -0.91 8.76 13.69
N GLU A 117 -0.25 7.62 13.83
CA GLU A 117 1.19 7.51 13.64
C GLU A 117 1.60 7.70 12.18
N ILE A 118 0.87 7.11 11.22
CA ILE A 118 1.11 7.33 9.79
C ILE A 118 0.88 8.80 9.42
N TYR A 119 -0.16 9.44 9.97
CA TYR A 119 -0.37 10.87 9.79
C TYR A 119 0.80 11.69 10.35
N ALA A 120 1.27 11.37 11.56
CA ALA A 120 2.41 12.07 12.18
C ALA A 120 3.69 11.91 11.33
N MET A 121 3.94 10.71 10.81
CA MET A 121 5.05 10.43 9.91
C MET A 121 4.97 11.27 8.62
N ALA A 122 3.81 11.29 7.98
CA ALA A 122 3.57 12.08 6.77
C ALA A 122 3.71 13.59 7.03
N LYS A 123 3.21 14.08 8.17
CA LYS A 123 3.30 15.49 8.57
C LYS A 123 4.74 15.92 8.86
N ASN A 124 5.49 15.13 9.62
CA ASN A 124 6.87 15.44 9.97
C ASN A 124 7.77 15.48 8.73
N GLN A 125 7.48 14.64 7.72
CA GLN A 125 8.16 14.71 6.44
C GLN A 125 7.88 16.02 5.70
N TYR A 126 6.65 16.50 5.68
CA TYR A 126 6.34 17.79 5.06
C TYR A 126 7.09 18.96 5.71
N SER A 127 7.34 18.92 7.01
CA SER A 127 8.14 19.94 7.70
C SER A 127 9.65 19.84 7.47
N ALA A 128 10.17 18.69 7.04
CA ALA A 128 11.61 18.49 6.81
C ALA A 128 12.10 18.99 5.44
N ILE A 129 11.18 19.37 4.54
CA ILE A 129 11.46 19.82 3.16
C ILE A 129 11.27 21.35 3.04
N ARG A 130 11.14 22.08 4.17
CA ARG A 130 11.11 23.55 4.24
C ARG A 130 12.35 24.09 4.94
#